data_AF-A0A438DH75-F1
#
_entry.id   AF-A0A438DH75-F1
#
_cell.length_a   1.000
_cell.length_b   1.000
_cell.length_c   1.000
_cell.angle_alpha   90.00
_cell.angle_beta   90.00
_cell.angle_gamma   90.00
#
_symmetry.space_group_name_H-M   'P 1'
#
loop_
_entity.id
_entity.type
_entity.pdbx_description
1 polymer ?
#
loop_
_entity_poly.entity_id
_entity_poly.type
_entity_poly.pdbx_seq_one_letter_code
_entity_poly.pdbx_strand_id
1 'polypeptide(L)'
;MDKHLSQLPNFLILQQGMSSATETLCGQAFGAKQYHTMGIYLQRTWIVNLIAAKIMLPLFIFATPIFRLLGQAEEISTVAGKISLWFIPYVYYLLFSRTIQRYLQAQLKNMVIGWLSAFSFVFHVLLSWIFVSKLKLGIPGAMSALNISSWLVVISQFVYVLGGWCPENMERIHHCCLC
;
A
#
# COMPACT_ATOMS: atom_id res chain seq x y z
N MET A 1 25.49 15.62 7.07
CA MET A 1 25.03 14.94 5.84
C MET A 1 23.97 13.85 6.15
N ASP A 2 23.34 13.88 7.33
CA ASP A 2 22.40 12.84 7.81
C ASP A 2 20.90 13.21 7.78
N LYS A 3 20.56 14.46 7.46
CA LYS A 3 19.17 14.94 7.53
C LYS A 3 18.29 14.52 6.34
N HIS A 4 18.88 14.18 5.19
CA HIS A 4 18.12 13.78 4.00
C HIS A 4 17.87 12.27 3.91
N LEU A 5 18.76 11.43 4.48
CA LEU A 5 18.56 9.97 4.49
C LEU A 5 17.55 9.51 5.55
N SER A 6 17.26 10.34 6.55
CA SER A 6 16.25 10.11 7.58
C SER A 6 14.82 10.46 7.13
N GLN A 7 14.61 11.10 5.98
CA GLN A 7 13.27 11.46 5.51
C GLN A 7 12.46 10.28 4.96
N LEU A 8 13.11 9.31 4.31
CA LEU A 8 12.47 8.07 3.83
C LEU A 8 11.86 7.22 4.96
N PRO A 9 12.58 6.92 6.07
CA PRO A 9 11.99 6.23 7.20
C PRO A 9 10.89 7.06 7.88
N ASN A 10 11.03 8.38 7.94
CA ASN A 10 10.01 9.26 8.53
C ASN A 10 8.68 9.24 7.75
N PHE A 11 8.69 9.13 6.43
CA PHE A 11 7.47 9.01 5.64
C PHE A 11 6.72 7.71 5.92
N LEU A 12 7.43 6.57 5.97
CA LEU A 12 6.82 5.28 6.30
C LEU A 12 6.28 5.28 7.74
N ILE A 13 6.93 6.00 8.66
CA ILE A 13 6.44 6.23 10.02
C ILE A 13 5.17 7.08 10.01
N LEU A 14 5.08 8.14 9.21
CA LEU A 14 3.87 8.96 9.07
C LEU A 14 2.70 8.15 8.50
N GLN A 15 2.94 7.36 7.45
CA GLN A 15 1.94 6.48 6.85
C GLN A 15 1.46 5.41 7.85
N GLN A 16 2.38 4.85 8.63
CA GLN A 16 2.04 3.90 9.69
C GLN A 16 1.27 4.59 10.84
N GLY A 17 1.70 5.77 11.27
CA GLY A 17 1.06 6.54 12.34
C GLY A 17 -0.37 6.95 11.97
N MET A 18 -0.60 7.41 10.74
CA MET A 18 -1.94 7.71 10.25
C MET A 18 -2.81 6.46 10.12
N SER A 19 -2.23 5.33 9.73
CA SER A 19 -2.92 4.04 9.65
C SER A 19 -3.37 3.55 11.04
N SER A 20 -2.50 3.67 12.06
CA SER A 20 -2.83 3.34 13.44
C SER A 20 -3.86 4.31 14.05
N ALA A 21 -3.77 5.60 13.76
CA ALA A 21 -4.79 6.57 14.19
C ALA A 21 -6.15 6.26 13.56
N THR A 22 -6.17 5.84 12.30
CA THR A 22 -7.38 5.41 11.60
C THR A 22 -7.97 4.17 12.24
N GLU A 23 -7.18 3.18 12.64
CA GLU A 23 -7.67 2.01 13.39
C GLU A 23 -8.34 2.40 14.70
N THR A 24 -7.73 3.30 15.49
CA THR A 24 -8.35 3.77 16.75
C THR A 24 -9.67 4.50 16.49
N LEU A 25 -9.68 5.46 15.55
CA LEU A 25 -10.88 6.23 15.20
C LEU A 25 -11.98 5.34 14.61
N CYS A 26 -11.60 4.38 13.75
CA CYS A 26 -12.51 3.39 13.19
C CYS A 26 -13.03 2.45 14.28
N GLY A 27 -12.20 2.02 15.23
CA GLY A 27 -12.61 1.16 16.35
C GLY A 27 -13.60 1.86 17.29
N GLN A 28 -13.38 3.16 17.57
CA GLN A 28 -14.32 3.98 18.33
C GLN A 28 -15.66 4.15 17.59
N ALA A 29 -15.61 4.51 16.31
CA ALA A 29 -16.81 4.66 15.49
C ALA A 29 -17.56 3.32 15.31
N PHE A 30 -16.85 2.21 15.17
CA PHE A 30 -17.42 0.87 15.12
C PHE A 30 -18.14 0.51 16.41
N GLY A 31 -17.50 0.73 17.57
CA GLY A 31 -18.12 0.52 18.89
C GLY A 31 -19.37 1.39 19.11
N ALA A 32 -19.38 2.60 18.56
CA ALA A 32 -20.53 3.51 18.57
C ALA A 32 -21.56 3.25 17.45
N LYS A 33 -21.38 2.19 16.64
CA LYS A 33 -22.23 1.83 15.47
C LYS A 33 -22.33 2.94 14.40
N GLN A 34 -21.32 3.81 14.31
CA GLN A 34 -21.22 4.90 13.35
C GLN A 34 -20.41 4.51 12.10
N TYR A 35 -20.87 3.49 11.38
CA TYR A 35 -20.17 2.94 10.21
C TYR A 35 -19.93 3.96 9.09
N HIS A 36 -20.83 4.93 8.93
CA HIS A 36 -20.67 6.04 7.99
C HIS A 36 -19.41 6.87 8.27
N THR A 37 -19.18 7.21 9.54
CA THR A 37 -18.02 8.00 9.96
C THR A 37 -16.72 7.22 9.72
N MET A 38 -16.73 5.89 9.86
CA MET A 38 -15.57 5.05 9.54
C MET A 38 -15.17 5.17 8.07
N GLY A 39 -16.14 5.19 7.14
CA GLY A 39 -15.90 5.39 5.72
C GLY A 39 -15.28 6.76 5.40
N ILE A 40 -15.78 7.82 6.04
CA ILE A 40 -15.21 9.17 5.90
C ILE A 40 -13.76 9.22 6.39
N TYR A 41 -13.44 8.58 7.52
CA TYR A 41 -12.06 8.50 8.00
C TYR A 41 -11.14 7.79 7.01
N LEU A 42 -11.60 6.69 6.41
CA LEU A 42 -10.84 5.97 5.39
C LEU A 42 -10.55 6.86 4.17
N GLN A 43 -11.57 7.52 3.63
CA GLN A 43 -11.42 8.43 2.48
C GLN A 43 -10.48 9.60 2.78
N ARG A 44 -10.62 10.23 3.97
CA ARG A 44 -9.76 11.33 4.40
C ARG A 44 -8.30 10.87 4.50
N THR A 45 -8.05 9.69 5.06
CA THR A 45 -6.72 9.10 5.15
C THR A 45 -6.16 8.81 3.75
N TRP A 46 -6.95 8.33 2.79
CA TRP A 46 -6.50 8.16 1.41
C TRP A 46 -6.06 9.47 0.76
N ILE A 47 -6.87 10.54 0.88
CA ILE A 47 -6.53 11.84 0.28
C ILE A 47 -5.19 12.35 0.81
N VAL A 48 -5.00 12.35 2.14
CA VAL A 48 -3.76 12.83 2.77
C VAL A 48 -2.56 11.98 2.34
N ASN A 49 -2.69 10.65 2.35
CA ASN A 49 -1.59 9.78 1.95
C ASN A 49 -1.29 9.88 0.45
N LEU A 50 -2.28 10.09 -0.42
CA LEU A 50 -2.06 10.27 -1.86
C LEU A 50 -1.30 11.56 -2.16
N ILE A 51 -1.63 12.65 -1.46
CA ILE A 51 -0.88 13.91 -1.56
C ILE A 51 0.56 13.69 -1.09
N ALA A 52 0.75 13.04 0.06
CA ALA A 52 2.08 12.77 0.59
C ALA A 52 2.91 11.86 -0.35
N ALA A 53 2.30 10.83 -0.93
CA ALA A 53 2.95 9.96 -1.93
C ALA A 53 3.33 10.74 -3.20
N LYS A 54 2.48 11.66 -3.66
CA LYS A 54 2.79 12.53 -4.81
C LYS A 54 3.98 13.46 -4.54
N ILE A 55 4.07 14.03 -3.34
CA ILE A 55 5.21 14.84 -2.92
C ILE A 55 6.51 14.01 -2.93
N MET A 56 6.41 12.70 -2.68
CA MET A 56 7.55 11.79 -2.65
C MET A 56 7.97 11.25 -4.03
N LEU A 57 7.14 11.36 -5.07
CA LEU A 57 7.46 10.89 -6.43
C LEU A 57 8.82 11.36 -6.96
N PRO A 58 9.20 12.65 -6.84
CA PRO A 58 10.49 13.12 -7.34
C PRO A 58 11.68 12.38 -6.72
N LEU A 59 11.59 11.95 -5.46
CA LEU A 59 12.67 11.19 -4.80
C LEU A 59 12.91 9.83 -5.47
N PHE A 60 11.86 9.16 -5.96
CA PHE A 60 11.98 7.90 -6.69
C PHE A 60 12.48 8.12 -8.12
N ILE A 61 12.04 9.20 -8.78
CA ILE A 61 12.45 9.53 -10.16
C ILE A 61 13.92 9.95 -10.20
N PHE A 62 14.37 10.75 -9.24
CA PHE A 62 15.74 11.23 -9.14
C PHE A 62 16.61 10.36 -8.22
N ALA A 63 16.24 9.10 -8.01
CA ALA A 63 17.02 8.20 -7.15
C ALA A 63 18.47 8.03 -7.62
N THR A 64 18.73 7.85 -8.92
CA THR A 64 20.09 7.70 -9.46
C THR A 64 21.02 8.89 -9.09
N PRO A 65 20.69 10.16 -9.41
CA PRO A 65 21.55 11.27 -9.04
C PRO A 65 21.67 11.47 -7.52
N ILE A 66 20.62 11.14 -6.74
CA ILE A 66 20.69 11.17 -5.28
C ILE A 66 21.73 10.16 -4.77
N PHE A 67 21.72 8.91 -5.23
CA PHE A 67 22.69 7.90 -4.82
C PHE A 67 24.12 8.25 -5.25
N ARG A 68 24.32 8.81 -6.44
CA ARG A 68 25.62 9.33 -6.87
C ARG A 68 26.12 10.44 -5.93
N LEU A 69 25.24 11.36 -5.54
CA LEU A 69 25.58 12.45 -4.61
C LEU A 69 25.92 11.95 -3.20
N LEU A 70 25.37 10.81 -2.79
CA LEU A 70 25.71 10.11 -1.55
C LEU A 70 27.03 9.33 -1.64
N GLY A 71 27.76 9.40 -2.76
CA GLY A 71 29.05 8.74 -2.95
C GLY A 71 28.95 7.25 -3.31
N GLN A 72 27.78 6.77 -3.74
CA GLN A 72 27.64 5.39 -4.21
C GLN A 72 28.29 5.19 -5.58
N ALA A 73 28.76 3.97 -5.84
CA ALA A 73 29.31 3.61 -7.14
C ALA A 73 28.28 3.79 -8.26
N GLU A 74 28.77 4.13 -9.45
CA GLU A 74 27.94 4.45 -10.62
C GLU A 74 26.99 3.31 -11.02
N GLU A 75 27.51 2.08 -11.01
CA GLU A 75 26.74 0.87 -11.31
C GLU A 75 25.61 0.66 -10.29
N ILE A 76 25.92 0.77 -8.99
CA ILE A 76 24.96 0.61 -7.90
C ILE A 76 23.87 1.69 -7.99
N SER A 77 24.27 2.94 -8.20
CA SER A 77 23.35 4.08 -8.31
C SER A 77 22.38 3.91 -9.50
N THR A 78 22.88 3.41 -10.63
CA THR A 78 22.05 3.15 -11.82
C THR A 78 21.05 2.03 -11.59
N VAL A 79 21.46 0.92 -10.96
CA VAL A 79 20.55 -0.18 -10.62
C VAL A 79 19.52 0.25 -9.57
N ALA A 80 19.95 0.97 -8.53
CA ALA A 80 19.06 1.50 -7.49
C ALA A 80 18.01 2.46 -8.08
N GLY A 81 18.39 3.31 -9.04
CA GLY A 81 17.44 4.16 -9.75
C GLY A 81 16.39 3.39 -10.53
N LYS A 82 16.80 2.35 -11.29
CA LYS A 82 15.87 1.47 -12.01
C LYS A 82 14.89 0.79 -11.05
N ILE A 83 15.39 0.24 -9.94
CA ILE A 83 14.56 -0.40 -8.91
C ILE A 83 13.60 0.62 -8.28
N SER A 84 14.06 1.85 -8.00
CA SER A 84 13.25 2.91 -7.39
C SER A 84 12.00 3.24 -8.20
N LEU A 85 12.08 3.22 -9.54
CA LEU A 85 10.91 3.41 -10.40
C LEU A 85 9.87 2.29 -10.24
N TRP A 86 10.31 1.04 -10.07
CA TRP A 86 9.42 -0.11 -9.80
C TRP A 86 8.77 -0.05 -8.41
N PHE A 87 9.35 0.71 -7.48
CA PHE A 87 8.77 0.94 -6.16
C PHE A 87 7.65 1.99 -6.17
N ILE A 88 7.55 2.85 -7.19
CA ILE A 88 6.46 3.83 -7.31
C ILE A 88 5.08 3.15 -7.18
N PRO A 89 4.71 2.17 -8.05
CA PRO A 89 3.43 1.48 -7.93
C PRO A 89 3.29 0.70 -6.61
N TYR A 90 4.38 0.18 -6.06
CA TYR A 90 4.38 -0.54 -4.78
C TYR A 90 4.07 0.37 -3.58
N VAL A 91 4.54 1.63 -3.58
CA VAL A 91 4.22 2.61 -2.52
C VAL A 91 2.73 2.93 -2.50
N TYR A 92 2.11 3.11 -3.67
CA TYR A 92 0.65 3.29 -3.77
C TYR A 92 -0.10 2.04 -3.28
N TYR A 93 0.38 0.84 -3.62
CA TYR A 93 -0.17 -0.39 -3.06
C TYR A 93 -0.16 -0.39 -1.52
N LEU A 94 0.98 -0.03 -0.89
CA LEU A 94 1.10 -0.02 0.58
C LEU A 94 0.11 0.96 1.22
N LEU A 95 -0.18 2.09 0.57
CA LEU A 95 -1.17 3.06 1.02
C LEU A 95 -2.56 2.43 1.11
N PHE A 96 -3.05 1.87 0.01
CA PHE A 96 -4.38 1.30 -0.04
C PHE A 96 -4.49 0.06 0.85
N SER A 97 -3.51 -0.84 0.78
CA SER A 97 -3.58 -2.08 1.54
C SER A 97 -3.52 -1.83 3.04
N ARG A 98 -2.62 -0.97 3.54
CA ARG A 98 -2.55 -0.69 4.98
C ARG A 98 -3.81 -0.04 5.51
N THR A 99 -4.37 0.92 4.78
CA THR A 99 -5.56 1.65 5.23
C THR A 99 -6.81 0.77 5.21
N ILE A 100 -7.02 -0.04 4.18
CA ILE A 100 -8.14 -0.99 4.12
C ILE A 100 -7.96 -2.09 5.18
N GLN A 101 -6.75 -2.59 5.40
CA GLN A 101 -6.49 -3.57 6.45
C GLN A 101 -6.83 -3.04 7.84
N ARG A 102 -6.47 -1.78 8.14
CA ARG A 102 -6.82 -1.14 9.43
C ARG A 102 -8.33 -0.93 9.57
N TYR A 103 -9.02 -0.57 8.49
CA TYR A 103 -10.47 -0.49 8.45
C TYR A 103 -11.13 -1.85 8.76
N LEU A 104 -10.68 -2.92 8.11
CA LEU A 104 -11.16 -4.28 8.35
C LEU A 104 -10.77 -4.81 9.75
N GLN A 105 -9.60 -4.39 10.26
CA GLN A 105 -9.15 -4.70 11.62
C GLN A 105 -10.06 -4.10 12.68
N ALA A 106 -10.46 -2.84 12.51
CA ALA A 106 -11.42 -2.18 13.40
C ALA A 106 -12.79 -2.88 13.44
N GLN A 107 -13.16 -3.60 12.38
CA GLN A 107 -14.38 -4.41 12.28
C GLN A 107 -14.19 -5.87 12.73
N LEU A 108 -13.02 -6.22 13.28
CA LEU A 108 -12.64 -7.58 13.69
C LEU A 108 -12.65 -8.60 12.52
N LYS A 109 -12.48 -8.16 11.27
CA LYS A 109 -12.45 -9.01 10.05
C LYS A 109 -11.03 -9.49 9.69
N ASN A 110 -10.19 -9.72 10.70
CA ASN A 110 -8.77 -10.09 10.52
C ASN A 110 -8.55 -11.39 9.76
N MET A 111 -9.50 -12.33 9.87
CA MET A 111 -9.44 -13.60 9.14
C MET A 111 -9.45 -13.39 7.62
N VAL A 112 -10.22 -12.41 7.11
CA VAL A 112 -10.28 -12.10 5.68
C VAL A 112 -8.93 -11.56 5.20
N ILE A 113 -8.32 -10.67 5.98
CA ILE A 113 -6.99 -10.13 5.70
C ILE A 113 -5.95 -11.26 5.66
N GLY A 114 -6.02 -12.18 6.62
CA GLY A 114 -5.13 -13.34 6.72
C GLY A 114 -5.22 -14.23 5.49
N TRP A 115 -6.43 -14.62 5.08
CA TRP A 115 -6.63 -15.46 3.89
C TRP A 115 -6.17 -14.78 2.60
N LEU A 116 -6.51 -13.50 2.39
CA LEU A 116 -6.07 -12.75 1.22
C LEU A 116 -4.53 -12.62 1.17
N SER A 117 -3.90 -12.39 2.32
CA SER A 117 -2.44 -12.29 2.42
C SER A 117 -1.75 -13.63 2.14
N ALA A 118 -2.28 -14.74 2.70
CA ALA A 118 -1.76 -16.07 2.45
C ALA A 118 -1.86 -16.45 0.96
N PHE A 119 -3.02 -16.20 0.34
CA PHE A 119 -3.22 -16.41 -1.10
C PHE A 119 -2.25 -15.59 -1.94
N SER A 120 -2.11 -14.29 -1.64
CA SER A 120 -1.16 -13.43 -2.34
C SER A 120 0.29 -13.88 -2.18
N PHE A 121 0.67 -14.39 -1.01
CA PHE A 121 2.01 -14.90 -0.78
C PHE A 121 2.31 -16.11 -1.67
N VAL A 122 1.40 -17.09 -1.71
CA VAL A 122 1.53 -18.25 -2.61
C VAL A 122 1.61 -17.80 -4.06
N PHE A 123 0.73 -16.88 -4.47
CA PHE A 123 0.74 -16.33 -5.82
C PHE A 123 2.03 -15.58 -6.15
N HIS A 124 2.58 -14.81 -5.21
CA HIS A 124 3.86 -14.12 -5.34
C HIS A 124 5.02 -15.10 -5.55
N VAL A 125 5.06 -16.21 -4.78
CA VAL A 125 6.08 -17.25 -4.92
C VAL A 125 5.99 -17.91 -6.30
N LEU A 126 4.78 -18.23 -6.76
CA LEU A 126 4.56 -18.81 -8.08
C LEU A 126 5.01 -17.86 -9.20
N LEU A 127 4.58 -16.59 -9.16
CA LEU A 127 5.00 -15.60 -10.16
C LEU A 127 6.51 -15.36 -10.14
N SER A 128 7.12 -15.30 -8.95
CA SER A 128 8.57 -15.12 -8.81
C SER A 128 9.32 -16.30 -9.42
N TRP A 129 8.87 -17.53 -9.18
CA TRP A 129 9.45 -18.72 -9.81
C TRP A 129 9.33 -18.69 -11.33
N ILE A 130 8.18 -18.30 -11.88
CA ILE A 130 7.98 -18.20 -13.33
C ILE A 130 8.85 -17.09 -13.92
N PHE A 131 8.78 -15.87 -13.40
CA PHE A 131 9.44 -14.71 -13.99
C PHE A 131 10.96 -14.72 -13.80
N VAL A 132 11.44 -15.15 -12.63
CA VAL A 132 12.87 -15.14 -12.31
C VAL A 132 13.53 -16.44 -12.74
N SER A 133 12.97 -17.60 -12.42
CA SER A 133 13.63 -18.89 -12.67
C SER A 133 13.36 -19.44 -14.09
N LYS A 134 12.12 -19.37 -14.58
CA LYS A 134 11.77 -19.91 -15.91
C LYS A 134 12.05 -18.93 -17.05
N LEU A 135 11.58 -17.68 -16.92
CA LEU A 135 11.75 -16.65 -17.95
C LEU A 135 13.08 -15.89 -17.84
N LYS A 136 13.85 -16.09 -16.76
CA LYS A 136 15.16 -15.47 -16.53
C LYS A 136 15.17 -13.93 -16.68
N LEU A 137 14.07 -13.28 -16.29
CA LEU A 137 13.89 -11.83 -16.42
C LEU A 137 14.66 -11.01 -15.36
N GLY A 138 15.36 -11.66 -14.43
CA GLY A 138 16.18 -11.01 -13.40
C GLY A 138 15.37 -10.04 -12.51
N ILE A 139 15.95 -8.86 -12.25
CA ILE A 139 15.35 -7.81 -11.39
C ILE A 139 13.98 -7.35 -11.91
N PRO A 140 13.78 -7.01 -13.20
CA PRO A 140 12.45 -6.70 -13.73
C PRO A 140 11.41 -7.80 -13.47
N GLY A 141 11.81 -9.07 -13.57
CA GLY A 141 10.94 -10.21 -13.26
C GLY A 141 10.49 -10.22 -11.79
N ALA A 142 11.43 -10.06 -10.86
CA ALA A 142 11.14 -10.00 -9.43
C ALA A 142 10.23 -8.81 -9.09
N MET A 143 10.53 -7.62 -9.61
CA MET A 143 9.72 -6.41 -9.39
C MET A 143 8.32 -6.50 -9.98
N SER A 144 8.17 -7.18 -11.13
CA SER A 144 6.87 -7.44 -11.74
C SER A 144 6.04 -8.40 -10.89
N ALA A 145 6.64 -9.51 -10.44
CA ALA A 145 5.96 -10.46 -9.55
C ALA A 145 5.51 -9.79 -8.25
N LEU A 146 6.35 -8.93 -7.65
CA LEU A 146 6.02 -8.13 -6.48
C LEU A 146 4.81 -7.23 -6.74
N ASN A 147 4.84 -6.43 -7.81
CA ASN A 147 3.76 -5.49 -8.11
C ASN A 147 2.44 -6.20 -8.41
N ILE A 148 2.43 -7.24 -9.25
CA ILE A 148 1.21 -7.95 -9.64
C ILE A 148 0.56 -8.61 -8.41
N SER A 149 1.34 -9.35 -7.61
CA SER A 149 0.82 -10.00 -6.40
C SER A 149 0.32 -9.00 -5.37
N SER A 150 1.03 -7.89 -5.19
CA SER A 150 0.63 -6.84 -4.26
C SER A 150 -0.69 -6.17 -4.69
N TRP A 151 -0.80 -5.74 -5.95
CA TRP A 151 -2.02 -5.10 -6.43
C TRP A 151 -3.23 -6.04 -6.42
N LEU A 152 -3.02 -7.36 -6.56
CA LEU A 152 -4.08 -8.36 -6.38
C LEU A 152 -4.71 -8.26 -4.97
N VAL A 153 -3.91 -8.11 -3.91
CA VAL A 153 -4.43 -7.95 -2.54
C VAL A 153 -5.30 -6.71 -2.43
N VAL A 154 -4.84 -5.57 -2.96
CA VAL A 154 -5.59 -4.31 -2.92
C VAL A 154 -6.92 -4.46 -3.65
N ILE A 155 -6.91 -5.03 -4.86
CA ILE A 155 -8.14 -5.27 -5.63
C ILE A 155 -9.09 -6.19 -4.87
N SER A 156 -8.61 -7.30 -4.32
CA SER A 156 -9.44 -8.21 -3.53
C SER A 156 -10.02 -7.53 -2.28
N GLN A 157 -9.23 -6.71 -1.59
CA GLN A 157 -9.68 -5.93 -0.43
C GLN A 157 -10.74 -4.89 -0.82
N PHE A 158 -10.55 -4.18 -1.93
CA PHE A 158 -11.55 -3.24 -2.46
C PHE A 158 -12.85 -3.94 -2.82
N VAL A 159 -12.78 -5.07 -3.54
CA VAL A 159 -13.95 -5.87 -3.90
C VAL A 159 -14.68 -6.37 -2.66
N TYR A 160 -13.97 -6.79 -1.62
CA TYR A 160 -14.59 -7.23 -0.37
C TYR A 160 -15.32 -6.08 0.34
N VAL A 161 -14.70 -4.90 0.42
CA VAL A 161 -15.29 -3.73 1.09
C VAL A 161 -16.49 -3.16 0.31
N LEU A 162 -16.39 -3.06 -1.02
CA LEU A 162 -17.41 -2.45 -1.89
C LEU A 162 -18.51 -3.44 -2.29
N GLY A 163 -18.20 -4.73 -2.40
CA GLY A 163 -19.12 -5.76 -2.87
C GLY A 163 -20.22 -6.17 -1.87
N GLY A 164 -20.37 -5.45 -0.75
CA GLY A 164 -21.46 -5.70 0.21
C GLY A 164 -21.31 -6.95 1.09
N TRP A 165 -20.14 -7.60 1.10
CA TRP A 165 -19.86 -8.81 1.89
C TRP A 165 -19.75 -8.55 3.41
N CYS A 166 -19.90 -7.28 3.83
CA CYS A 166 -20.10 -6.89 5.21
C CYS A 166 -21.58 -6.50 5.39
N PRO A 167 -22.38 -7.24 6.19
CA PRO A 167 -23.81 -6.97 6.37
C PRO A 167 -24.09 -5.54 6.88
N GLU A 168 -23.14 -4.97 7.62
CA GLU A 168 -23.23 -3.62 8.19
C GLU A 168 -23.01 -2.50 7.16
N ASN A 169 -22.55 -2.84 5.94
CA ASN A 169 -22.31 -1.89 4.85
C ASN A 169 -23.52 -1.73 3.89
N MET A 170 -24.51 -2.61 3.95
CA MET A 170 -25.52 -2.80 2.88
C MET A 170 -26.44 -1.59 2.66
N GLU A 171 -26.74 -0.79 3.70
CA GLU A 171 -27.66 0.35 3.53
C GLU A 171 -26.99 1.65 3.03
N ARG A 172 -25.65 1.76 2.98
CA ARG A 172 -25.02 3.10 2.94
C ARG A 172 -23.89 3.36 1.94
N ILE A 173 -23.35 2.35 1.26
CA ILE A 173 -22.35 2.58 0.19
C ILE A 173 -23.03 3.17 -1.08
N HIS A 174 -24.28 2.80 -1.36
CA HIS A 174 -25.06 3.35 -2.48
C HIS A 174 -25.22 4.89 -2.42
N HIS A 175 -25.20 5.47 -1.21
CA HIS A 175 -25.30 6.93 -1.02
C HIS A 175 -23.96 7.66 -1.17
N CYS A 176 -22.82 6.97 -1.07
CA CYS A 176 -21.50 7.61 -0.96
C CYS A 176 -20.69 7.59 -2.28
N CYS A 177 -21.06 6.75 -3.26
CA CYS A 177 -20.48 6.81 -4.61
C CYS A 177 -21.30 7.67 -5.60
N LEU A 178 -22.49 8.13 -5.20
CA LEU A 178 -23.42 8.93 -6.03
C LEU A 178 -23.57 10.39 -5.56
N CYS A 179 -22.79 10.81 -4.56
CA CYS A 179 -22.75 12.20 -4.09
C CYS A 179 -21.31 12.70 -4.05
#